data_AF-A0A1B6IDP8-F1
#
_entry.id   AF-A0A1B6IDP8-F1
#
_cell.length_a   1.000
_cell.length_b   1.000
_cell.length_c   1.000
_cell.angle_alpha   90.00
_cell.angle_beta   90.00
_cell.angle_gamma   90.00
#
_symmetry.space_group_name_H-M   'P 1'
#
loop_
_entity.id
_entity.type
_entity.pdbx_description
1 polymer ?
#
loop_
_entity_poly.entity_id
_entity_poly.type
_entity_poly.pdbx_seq_one_letter_code
_entity_poly.pdbx_strand_id
1 'polypeptide(L)'
;ITPISAQYVEFEVKRAFEWLGGDRHEGKRHAAVLVLRELAVSVPTYFFQQVQLFFDLIFNAIRDQKPIIREGAVEALRAALVVTAQRETAKQTQKPQWYKQCYDEASNGFDDTFTKEKGVNRDDRVHGSLLV
;
A
#
# COMPACT_ATOMS: atom_id res chain seq x y z
N ILE A 1 -22.52 -12.05 -0.25
CA ILE A 1 -21.27 -12.85 -0.34
C ILE A 1 -21.55 -14.17 0.35
N THR A 2 -21.57 -15.28 -0.37
CA THR A 2 -21.75 -16.64 0.23
C THR A 2 -20.55 -16.99 1.12
N PRO A 3 -20.67 -17.90 2.10
CA PRO A 3 -19.58 -18.21 3.05
C PRO A 3 -18.26 -18.62 2.36
N ILE A 4 -18.36 -19.31 1.22
CA ILE A 4 -17.22 -19.76 0.42
C ILE A 4 -16.52 -18.57 -0.26
N SER A 5 -17.26 -17.57 -0.73
CA SER A 5 -16.66 -16.37 -1.34
C SER A 5 -15.97 -15.48 -0.31
N ALA A 6 -16.46 -15.45 0.94
CA ALA A 6 -15.78 -14.73 2.02
C ALA A 6 -14.43 -15.37 2.37
N GLN A 7 -14.38 -16.69 2.60
CA GLN A 7 -13.14 -17.40 2.93
C GLN A 7 -12.09 -17.29 1.82
N TYR A 8 -12.52 -17.34 0.56
CA TYR A 8 -11.64 -17.16 -0.58
C TYR A 8 -11.02 -15.75 -0.62
N VAL A 9 -11.83 -14.71 -0.39
CA VAL A 9 -11.34 -13.33 -0.30
C VAL A 9 -10.33 -13.17 0.84
N GLU A 10 -10.60 -13.71 2.02
CA GLU A 10 -9.64 -13.63 3.14
C GLU A 10 -8.30 -14.30 2.82
N PHE A 11 -8.33 -15.45 2.14
CA PHE A 11 -7.12 -16.15 1.72
C PHE A 11 -6.30 -15.33 0.71
N GLU A 12 -6.95 -14.79 -0.32
CA GLU A 12 -6.31 -13.96 -1.34
C GLU A 12 -5.67 -12.70 -0.73
N VAL A 13 -6.33 -12.07 0.24
CA VAL A 13 -5.84 -10.87 0.93
C VAL A 13 -4.61 -11.19 1.78
N LYS A 14 -4.64 -12.27 2.56
CA LYS A 14 -3.46 -12.71 3.34
C LYS A 14 -2.27 -12.96 2.42
N ARG A 15 -2.51 -13.67 1.31
CA ARG A 15 -1.48 -13.95 0.31
C ARG A 15 -0.92 -12.68 -0.33
N ALA A 16 -1.76 -11.68 -0.60
CA ALA A 16 -1.32 -10.39 -1.14
C ALA A 16 -0.38 -9.65 -0.16
N PHE A 17 -0.70 -9.64 1.13
CA PHE A 17 0.20 -9.05 2.14
C PHE A 17 1.51 -9.82 2.27
N GLU A 18 1.50 -11.15 2.24
CA GLU A 18 2.71 -11.98 2.23
C GLU A 18 3.61 -11.65 1.02
N TRP A 19 3.03 -11.42 -0.16
CA TRP A 19 3.78 -11.05 -1.36
C TRP A 19 4.39 -9.64 -1.29
N LEU A 20 3.78 -8.72 -0.54
CA LEU A 20 4.35 -7.38 -0.31
C LEU A 20 5.42 -7.35 0.79
N GLY A 21 5.26 -8.18 1.83
CA GLY A 21 6.19 -8.26 2.95
C GLY A 21 7.36 -9.22 2.75
N GLY A 22 7.25 -10.19 1.85
CA GLY A 22 8.28 -11.18 1.56
C GLY A 22 9.32 -10.74 0.52
N ASP A 23 10.09 -11.71 0.05
CA ASP A 23 11.12 -11.50 -0.98
C ASP A 23 10.54 -10.90 -2.26
N ARG A 24 11.31 -10.00 -2.88
CA ARG A 24 10.88 -9.29 -4.09
C ARG A 24 10.65 -10.27 -5.24
N HIS A 25 9.39 -10.33 -5.69
CA HIS A 25 8.98 -11.02 -6.90
C HIS A 25 8.02 -10.13 -7.67
N GLU A 26 8.45 -9.60 -8.82
CA GLU A 26 7.74 -8.52 -9.54
C GLU A 26 6.29 -8.88 -9.85
N GLY A 27 6.05 -10.07 -10.42
CA GLY A 27 4.70 -10.55 -10.74
C GLY A 27 3.81 -10.70 -9.51
N LYS A 28 4.36 -11.15 -8.38
CA LYS A 28 3.61 -11.31 -7.12
C LYS A 28 3.26 -9.96 -6.51
N ARG A 29 4.21 -9.00 -6.52
CA ARG A 29 3.96 -7.64 -6.03
C ARG A 29 2.92 -6.92 -6.88
N HIS A 30 3.02 -7.04 -8.20
CA HIS A 30 2.03 -6.43 -9.09
C HIS A 30 0.63 -7.03 -8.87
N ALA A 31 0.52 -8.35 -8.75
CA ALA A 31 -0.76 -9.00 -8.42
C ALA A 31 -1.28 -8.55 -7.04
N ALA A 32 -0.41 -8.46 -6.03
CA ALA A 32 -0.79 -8.04 -4.69
C ALA A 32 -1.37 -6.61 -4.66
N VAL A 33 -0.74 -5.65 -5.33
CA VAL A 33 -1.25 -4.26 -5.35
C VAL A 33 -2.63 -4.17 -6.03
N LEU A 34 -2.85 -4.94 -7.10
CA LEU A 34 -4.16 -5.01 -7.76
C LEU A 34 -5.23 -5.61 -6.85
N VAL A 35 -4.91 -6.73 -6.17
CA VAL A 35 -5.84 -7.38 -5.22
C VAL A 35 -6.20 -6.42 -4.08
N LEU A 36 -5.22 -5.73 -3.50
CA LEU A 36 -5.47 -4.83 -2.36
C LEU A 36 -6.23 -3.56 -2.78
N ARG A 37 -5.98 -3.04 -3.98
CA ARG A 37 -6.79 -1.96 -4.59
C ARG A 37 -8.25 -2.40 -4.74
N GLU A 38 -8.49 -3.56 -5.35
CA GLU A 38 -9.85 -4.07 -5.53
C GLU A 38 -10.53 -4.39 -4.19
N LEU A 39 -9.77 -4.84 -3.19
CA LEU A 39 -10.29 -5.05 -1.84
C LEU A 39 -10.77 -3.75 -1.21
N ALA A 40 -9.97 -2.68 -1.31
CA ALA A 40 -10.32 -1.37 -0.78
C ALA A 40 -11.59 -0.81 -1.43
N VAL A 41 -11.76 -1.01 -2.73
CA VAL A 41 -12.92 -0.53 -3.50
C VAL A 41 -14.17 -1.38 -3.25
N SER A 42 -14.04 -2.71 -3.33
CA SER A 42 -15.17 -3.64 -3.35
C SER A 42 -15.64 -4.05 -1.96
N VAL A 43 -14.73 -4.08 -0.98
CA VAL A 43 -15.00 -4.56 0.39
C VAL A 43 -14.40 -3.61 1.45
N PRO A 44 -14.74 -2.31 1.43
CA PRO A 44 -14.07 -1.27 2.24
C PRO A 44 -14.14 -1.50 3.75
N THR A 45 -15.18 -2.17 4.24
CA THR A 45 -15.31 -2.53 5.67
C THR A 45 -14.30 -3.57 6.10
N TYR A 46 -14.10 -4.61 5.29
CA TYR A 46 -13.09 -5.62 5.59
C TYR A 46 -11.68 -5.05 5.38
N PHE A 47 -11.46 -4.29 4.30
CA PHE A 47 -10.18 -3.62 4.06
C PHE A 47 -9.75 -2.76 5.26
N PHE A 48 -10.68 -1.97 5.83
CA PHE A 48 -10.34 -1.11 6.96
C PHE A 48 -9.88 -1.88 8.21
N GLN A 49 -10.29 -3.13 8.39
CA GLN A 49 -9.77 -3.99 9.48
C GLN A 49 -8.29 -4.35 9.27
N GLN A 50 -7.81 -4.31 8.03
CA GLN A 50 -6.43 -4.61 7.64
C GLN A 50 -5.61 -3.35 7.34
N VAL A 51 -6.16 -2.16 7.57
CA VAL A 51 -5.58 -0.89 7.10
C VAL A 51 -4.18 -0.63 7.66
N GLN A 52 -3.93 -1.03 8.91
CA GLN A 52 -2.61 -0.89 9.52
C GLN A 52 -1.56 -1.71 8.76
N LEU A 53 -1.83 -2.99 8.55
CA LEU A 53 -0.95 -3.89 7.80
C LEU A 53 -0.73 -3.42 6.36
N PHE A 54 -1.76 -2.83 5.74
CA PHE A 54 -1.62 -2.21 4.42
C PHE A 54 -0.61 -1.07 4.41
N PHE A 55 -0.73 -0.11 5.33
CA PHE A 55 0.21 1.02 5.40
C PHE A 55 1.62 0.57 5.80
N ASP A 56 1.77 -0.49 6.59
CA ASP A 56 3.07 -1.05 6.93
C ASP A 56 3.81 -1.66 5.72
N LEU A 57 3.08 -2.11 4.70
CA LEU A 57 3.65 -2.89 3.57
C LEU A 57 3.63 -2.20 2.21
N ILE A 58 2.67 -1.31 1.95
CA ILE A 58 2.45 -0.74 0.60
C ILE A 58 3.66 0.05 0.09
N PHE A 59 4.40 0.71 0.97
CA PHE A 59 5.59 1.48 0.60
C PHE A 59 6.73 0.61 0.05
N ASN A 60 6.70 -0.71 0.27
CA ASN A 60 7.63 -1.64 -0.39
C ASN A 60 7.38 -1.75 -1.90
N ALA A 61 6.14 -1.58 -2.34
CA ALA A 61 5.75 -1.59 -3.74
C ALA A 61 5.85 -0.19 -4.38
N ILE A 62 5.60 0.88 -3.63
CA ILE A 62 5.77 2.26 -4.12
C ILE A 62 7.24 2.56 -4.44
N ARG A 63 8.17 1.91 -3.72
CA ARG A 63 9.63 2.00 -3.94
C ARG A 63 10.17 0.93 -4.88
N ASP A 64 9.31 0.16 -5.55
CA ASP A 64 9.74 -0.91 -6.45
C ASP A 64 10.48 -0.33 -7.68
N GLN A 65 11.40 -1.12 -8.26
CA GLN A 65 12.15 -0.74 -9.46
C GLN A 65 11.25 -0.65 -10.71
N LYS A 66 10.09 -1.33 -10.72
CA LYS A 66 9.19 -1.34 -11.87
C LYS A 66 8.13 -0.24 -11.76
N PRO A 67 8.02 0.67 -12.75
CA PRO A 67 7.04 1.76 -12.70
C PRO A 67 5.60 1.26 -12.62
N ILE A 68 5.27 0.18 -13.34
CA ILE A 68 3.93 -0.43 -13.31
C ILE A 68 3.51 -0.91 -11.91
N ILE A 69 4.48 -1.32 -11.07
CA ILE A 69 4.23 -1.71 -9.69
C ILE A 69 4.02 -0.46 -8.83
N ARG A 70 4.84 0.57 -9.03
CA ARG A 70 4.71 1.86 -8.31
C ARG A 70 3.35 2.51 -8.58
N GLU A 71 2.95 2.59 -9.84
CA GLU A 71 1.66 3.14 -10.27
C GLU A 71 0.50 2.37 -9.65
N GLY A 72 0.51 1.03 -9.75
CA GLY A 72 -0.52 0.19 -9.14
C GLY A 72 -0.56 0.30 -7.62
N ALA A 73 0.59 0.45 -6.97
CA ALA A 73 0.68 0.63 -5.52
C ALA A 73 0.08 1.96 -5.06
N VAL A 74 0.30 3.03 -5.82
CA VAL A 74 -0.27 4.36 -5.54
C VAL A 74 -1.77 4.37 -5.80
N GLU A 75 -2.26 3.66 -6.82
CA GLU A 75 -3.70 3.47 -7.00
C GLU A 75 -4.35 2.75 -5.81
N ALA A 76 -3.68 1.72 -5.28
CA ALA A 76 -4.12 1.04 -4.06
C ALA A 76 -4.08 1.98 -2.86
N LEU A 77 -3.02 2.78 -2.70
CA LEU A 77 -2.88 3.78 -1.64
C LEU A 77 -4.00 4.83 -1.72
N ARG A 78 -4.33 5.31 -2.91
CA ARG A 78 -5.44 6.25 -3.13
C ARG A 78 -6.77 5.64 -2.68
N ALA A 79 -7.05 4.39 -3.06
CA ALA A 79 -8.26 3.70 -2.62
C ALA A 79 -8.29 3.55 -1.09
N ALA A 80 -7.17 3.20 -0.47
CA ALA A 80 -7.03 3.08 0.98
C ALA A 80 -7.28 4.41 1.71
N LEU A 81 -6.71 5.51 1.22
CA LEU A 81 -6.90 6.85 1.79
C LEU A 81 -8.36 7.32 1.67
N VAL A 82 -9.06 6.99 0.59
CA VAL A 82 -10.51 7.25 0.47
C VAL A 82 -11.29 6.50 1.55
N VAL A 83 -11.01 5.21 1.75
CA VAL A 83 -11.67 4.40 2.78
C VAL A 83 -11.39 4.94 4.19
N THR A 84 -10.15 5.33 4.44
CA THR A 84 -9.71 5.95 5.70
C THR A 84 -10.43 7.26 5.97
N ALA A 85 -10.44 8.19 5.00
CA ALA A 85 -11.07 9.50 5.13
C ALA A 85 -12.58 9.38 5.41
N GLN A 86 -13.25 8.40 4.79
CA GLN A 86 -14.69 8.15 5.03
C GLN A 86 -15.00 7.62 6.44
N ARG A 87 -14.02 7.03 7.13
CA ARG A 87 -14.18 6.42 8.45
C ARG A 87 -13.66 7.29 9.59
N GLU A 88 -12.95 8.36 9.26
CA GLU A 88 -12.62 9.39 10.23
C GLU A 88 -13.90 9.98 10.82
N THR A 89 -13.98 9.93 12.14
CA THR A 89 -15.10 10.55 12.86
C THR A 89 -14.58 11.80 13.55
N ALA A 90 -15.39 12.86 13.60
CA ALA A 90 -15.06 14.10 14.29
C ALA A 90 -14.72 13.93 15.79
N LYS A 91 -15.00 12.75 16.37
CA LYS A 91 -14.69 12.39 17.76
C LYS A 91 -13.34 11.68 17.92
N GLN A 92 -12.62 11.37 16.84
CA GLN A 92 -11.26 10.85 16.95
C GLN A 92 -10.33 11.98 17.39
N THR A 93 -9.94 11.92 18.67
CA THR A 93 -9.04 12.89 19.31
C THR A 93 -7.63 12.86 18.72
N GLN A 94 -7.27 11.79 17.99
CA GLN A 94 -5.99 11.66 17.29
C GLN A 94 -6.21 11.65 15.78
N LYS A 95 -5.52 12.54 15.06
CA LYS A 95 -5.45 12.49 13.61
C LYS A 95 -4.87 11.14 13.18
N PRO A 96 -5.40 10.49 12.13
CA PRO A 96 -4.86 9.21 11.68
C PRO A 96 -3.39 9.35 11.30
N GLN A 97 -2.55 8.47 11.86
CA GLN A 97 -1.11 8.51 11.64
C GLN A 97 -0.72 8.26 10.19
N TRP A 98 -1.62 7.65 9.41
CA TRP A 98 -1.39 7.25 8.03
C TRP A 98 -1.09 8.42 7.08
N TYR A 99 -1.71 9.60 7.27
CA TYR A 99 -1.37 10.78 6.45
C TYR A 99 0.05 11.26 6.70
N LYS A 100 0.45 11.28 7.98
CA LYS A 100 1.82 11.63 8.35
C LYS A 100 2.80 10.60 7.80
N GLN A 101 2.46 9.31 7.90
CA GLN A 101 3.28 8.24 7.33
C GLN A 101 3.45 8.40 5.82
N CYS A 102 2.38 8.71 5.07
CA CYS A 102 2.48 8.98 3.62
C CYS A 102 3.42 10.15 3.33
N TYR A 103 3.28 11.25 4.08
CA TYR A 103 4.13 12.43 3.94
C TYR A 103 5.60 12.13 4.27
N ASP A 104 5.85 11.42 5.36
CA ASP A 104 7.19 11.06 5.82
C ASP A 104 7.85 10.13 4.78
N GLU A 105 7.16 9.11 4.29
CA GLU A 105 7.65 8.19 3.25
C GLU A 105 7.92 8.91 1.92
N ALA A 106 7.01 9.79 1.48
CA ALA A 106 7.21 10.60 0.29
C ALA A 106 8.45 11.48 0.44
N SER A 107 8.57 12.21 1.56
CA SER A 107 9.70 13.09 1.86
C SER A 107 11.03 12.33 1.91
N ASN A 108 11.06 11.15 2.55
CA ASN A 108 12.25 10.32 2.68
C ASN A 108 12.77 9.81 1.33
N GLY A 109 11.91 9.62 0.33
CA GLY A 109 12.36 9.20 -1.00
C GLY A 109 13.14 10.27 -1.76
N PHE A 110 13.09 11.54 -1.33
CA PHE A 110 13.95 12.61 -1.83
C PHE A 110 15.26 12.76 -1.04
N ASP A 111 15.39 12.11 0.11
CA ASP A 111 16.63 12.15 0.88
C ASP A 111 17.70 11.26 0.22
N ASP A 112 18.87 11.86 0.00
CA ASP A 112 20.02 11.20 -0.60
C ASP A 112 20.71 10.24 0.38
N THR A 113 20.43 10.31 1.69
CA THR A 113 20.99 9.38 2.70
C THR A 113 20.61 7.91 2.45
N PHE A 114 19.46 7.66 1.81
CA PHE A 114 18.93 6.33 1.47
C PHE A 114 19.60 5.66 0.25
N THR A 115 20.50 6.35 -0.47
CA THR A 115 21.25 5.78 -1.61
C THR A 115 22.17 4.60 -1.25
N LYS A 116 22.25 4.22 0.03
CA LYS A 116 23.09 3.11 0.52
C LYS A 116 22.40 1.74 0.55
N GLU A 117 21.09 1.66 0.32
CA GLU A 117 20.41 0.37 0.16
C GLU A 117 20.74 -0.23 -1.22
N LYS A 118 21.43 -1.37 -1.23
CA LYS A 118 21.84 -2.06 -2.46
C LYS A 118 20.61 -2.34 -3.34
N GLY A 119 20.61 -1.74 -4.52
CA GLY A 119 19.66 -2.04 -5.58
C GLY A 119 18.49 -1.06 -5.73
N VAL A 120 18.47 0.08 -5.04
CA VAL A 120 17.39 1.06 -5.24
C VAL A 120 17.92 2.26 -6.03
N ASN A 121 17.44 2.44 -7.27
CA ASN A 121 17.82 3.59 -8.10
C ASN A 121 17.16 4.87 -7.55
N ARG A 122 17.90 5.99 -7.54
CA ARG A 122 17.39 7.30 -7.13
C ARG A 122 16.16 7.71 -7.94
N ASP A 123 16.17 7.49 -9.25
CA ASP A 123 15.05 7.89 -10.11
C ASP A 123 13.78 7.10 -9.80
N ASP A 124 13.92 5.81 -9.47
CA ASP A 124 12.80 4.96 -9.06
C ASP A 124 12.17 5.44 -7.74
N ARG A 125 13.00 5.81 -6.76
CA ARG A 125 12.53 6.36 -5.47
C ARG A 125 11.81 7.68 -5.66
N VAL A 126 12.44 8.61 -6.38
CA VAL A 126 11.88 9.94 -6.64
C VAL A 126 10.56 9.82 -7.38
N HIS A 127 10.49 8.95 -8.40
CA HIS A 127 9.25 8.68 -9.11
C HIS A 127 8.15 8.14 -8.19
N GLY A 128 8.45 7.15 -7.34
CA GLY A 128 7.50 6.61 -6.38
C GLY A 128 6.98 7.68 -5.41
N SER A 129 7.88 8.48 -4.84
CA SER A 129 7.54 9.54 -3.88
C SER A 129 6.71 10.68 -4.46
N LEU A 130 6.91 11.04 -5.74
CA LEU A 130 6.13 12.09 -6.40
C LEU A 130 4.69 11.66 -6.69
N LEU A 131 4.41 10.35 -6.71
CA LEU A 131 3.07 9.82 -6.95
C LEU A 131 2.23 9.71 -5.67
N VAL A 132 2.86 9.63 -4.50
CA VAL A 132 2.20 9.58 -3.18
C VAL A 132 1.52 10.91 -2.86
#